data_AF-A0AAJ6FMI3-F1
#
_entry.id   AF-A0AAJ6FMI3-F1
#
_cell.length_a   1.000
_cell.length_b   1.000
_cell.length_c   1.000
_cell.angle_alpha   90.00
_cell.angle_beta   90.00
_cell.angle_gamma   90.00
#
_symmetry.space_group_name_H-M   'P 1'
#
loop_
_entity.id
_entity.type
_entity.pdbx_description
1 polymer ?
#
loop_
_entity_poly.entity_id
_entity_poly.type
_entity_poly.pdbx_seq_one_letter_code
_entity_poly.pdbx_strand_id
1 'polypeptide(L)'
;MDFYMRLPRNHREFVLFLLIVSLISVNLIAPLISMFELGFSFEVWQNTLRVLPFIWLAVVSLVILTQKPSGKLKDLIVHPKDSFRSQITINILCNVFLMSFFITLIGAWIGEGTIHWAPVSGFFGKWPRNFSIAFLVEAIIAQPIARQVLYRYHLKKETFE
;
A
#
# COMPACT_ATOMS: atom_id res chain seq x y z
N MET A 1 -17.74 -13.48 14.72
CA MET A 1 -17.93 -12.20 15.43
C MET A 1 -16.67 -11.31 15.39
N ASP A 2 -15.45 -11.84 15.43
CA ASP A 2 -14.19 -11.05 15.38
C ASP A 2 -13.89 -10.27 14.08
N PHE A 3 -14.61 -10.56 13.00
CA PHE A 3 -14.31 -10.04 11.67
C PHE A 3 -14.69 -8.55 11.52
N TYR A 4 -15.90 -8.18 11.94
CA TYR A 4 -16.39 -6.79 11.92
C TYR A 4 -15.55 -5.86 12.83
N MET A 5 -14.78 -6.44 13.76
CA MET A 5 -13.84 -5.72 14.62
C MET A 5 -12.55 -5.32 13.89
N ARG A 6 -12.23 -5.92 12.73
CA ARG A 6 -10.97 -5.71 11.99
C ARG A 6 -11.14 -4.82 10.75
N LEU A 7 -12.34 -4.32 10.51
CA LEU A 7 -12.65 -3.42 9.42
C LEU A 7 -13.01 -2.03 9.95
N PRO A 8 -12.69 -0.97 9.20
CA PRO A 8 -13.19 0.35 9.52
C PRO A 8 -14.71 0.40 9.33
N ARG A 9 -15.42 0.90 10.34
CA ARG A 9 -16.89 1.02 10.44
C ARG A 9 -17.39 2.42 10.08
N ASN A 10 -16.51 3.42 10.13
CA ASN A 10 -16.82 4.81 9.82
C ASN A 10 -15.64 5.52 9.16
N HIS A 11 -15.86 6.76 8.71
CA HIS A 11 -14.85 7.56 8.01
C HIS A 11 -13.60 7.83 8.88
N ARG A 12 -13.75 7.98 10.20
CA ARG A 12 -12.60 8.23 11.10
C ARG A 12 -11.71 6.99 11.19
N GLU A 13 -12.31 5.82 11.34
CA GLU A 13 -11.57 4.55 11.35
C GLU A 13 -10.94 4.24 10.00
N PHE A 14 -11.60 4.61 8.89
CA PHE A 14 -11.01 4.48 7.55
C PHE A 14 -9.76 5.36 7.40
N VAL A 15 -9.81 6.62 7.84
CA VAL A 15 -8.64 7.51 7.83
C VAL A 15 -7.52 6.96 8.72
N LEU A 16 -7.85 6.48 9.92
CA LEU A 16 -6.87 5.84 10.82
C LEU A 16 -6.22 4.63 10.15
N PHE A 17 -7.02 3.75 9.55
CA PHE A 17 -6.56 2.57 8.84
C PHE A 17 -5.62 2.95 7.69
N LEU A 18 -6.03 3.90 6.86
CA LEU A 18 -5.25 4.40 5.73
C LEU A 18 -3.92 5.02 6.19
N LEU A 19 -3.92 5.80 7.27
CA LEU A 19 -2.70 6.39 7.82
C LEU A 19 -1.72 5.32 8.28
N ILE A 20 -2.18 4.31 9.03
CA ILE A 20 -1.31 3.23 9.50
C ILE A 20 -0.73 2.44 8.33
N VAL A 21 -1.57 2.02 7.38
CA VAL A 21 -1.11 1.28 6.19
C VAL A 21 -0.12 2.11 5.40
N SER A 22 -0.48 3.34 5.02
CA SER A 22 0.37 4.18 4.17
C SER A 22 1.72 4.53 4.80
N LEU A 23 1.76 4.82 6.11
CA LEU A 23 3.00 5.15 6.80
C LEU A 23 3.92 3.92 6.92
N ILE A 24 3.39 2.75 7.28
CA ILE A 24 4.19 1.52 7.32
C ILE A 24 4.70 1.19 5.92
N SER A 25 3.81 1.21 4.94
CA SER A 25 4.12 0.85 3.56
C SER A 25 5.17 1.75 2.96
N VAL A 26 5.05 3.08 3.06
CA VAL A 26 6.02 3.98 2.44
C VAL A 26 7.41 3.88 3.10
N ASN A 27 7.47 3.66 4.42
CA ASN A 27 8.73 3.54 5.15
C ASN A 27 9.46 2.22 4.91
N LEU A 28 8.76 1.18 4.47
CA LEU A 28 9.38 -0.10 4.11
C LEU A 28 9.63 -0.20 2.61
N ILE A 29 8.60 0.04 1.80
CA ILE A 29 8.61 -0.21 0.37
C ILE A 29 9.58 0.73 -0.35
N ALA A 30 9.51 2.04 -0.10
CA ALA A 30 10.33 3.00 -0.84
C ALA A 30 11.84 2.78 -0.57
N PRO A 31 12.32 2.65 0.67
CA PRO A 31 13.72 2.33 0.92
C PRO A 31 14.16 1.00 0.34
N LEU A 32 13.33 -0.06 0.45
CA LEU A 32 13.65 -1.37 -0.13
C LEU A 32 13.82 -1.27 -1.64
N ILE A 33 12.86 -0.65 -2.35
CA ILE A 33 12.93 -0.48 -3.80
C ILE A 33 14.18 0.33 -4.19
N SER A 34 14.44 1.45 -3.52
CA SER A 34 15.62 2.28 -3.80
C SER A 34 16.93 1.51 -3.60
N MET A 35 17.05 0.71 -2.55
CA MET A 35 18.26 -0.09 -2.30
C MET A 35 18.41 -1.23 -3.31
N PHE A 36 17.32 -1.85 -3.77
CA PHE A 36 17.36 -2.84 -4.85
C PHE A 36 17.69 -2.24 -6.22
N GLU A 37 17.45 -0.94 -6.40
CA GLU A 37 17.69 -0.24 -7.67
C GLU A 37 19.09 0.39 -7.73
N LEU A 38 19.49 1.11 -6.68
CA LEU A 38 20.69 1.95 -6.63
C LEU A 38 21.81 1.32 -5.80
N GLY A 39 21.54 0.21 -5.10
CA GLY A 39 22.47 -0.48 -4.22
C GLY A 39 22.20 -0.24 -2.74
N PHE A 40 22.67 -1.17 -1.91
CA PHE A 40 22.51 -1.11 -0.46
C PHE A 40 23.60 -0.24 0.15
N SER A 41 23.26 1.03 0.41
CA SER A 41 24.14 1.95 1.13
C SER A 41 23.34 2.88 2.05
N PHE A 42 24.00 3.37 3.09
CA PHE A 42 23.39 4.36 3.99
C PHE A 42 23.02 5.65 3.25
N GLU A 43 23.80 6.03 2.23
CA GLU A 43 23.54 7.19 1.39
C GLU A 43 22.23 7.04 0.61
N VAL A 44 22.00 5.89 -0.04
CA VAL A 44 20.75 5.61 -0.77
C VAL A 44 19.55 5.62 0.18
N TRP A 45 19.71 5.04 1.37
CA TRP A 45 18.66 5.06 2.39
C TRP A 45 18.32 6.48 2.82
N GLN A 46 19.33 7.28 3.19
CA GLN A 46 19.13 8.67 3.63
C GLN A 46 18.54 9.55 2.51
N ASN A 47 18.98 9.37 1.26
CA ASN A 47 18.42 10.10 0.13
C ASN A 47 16.94 9.74 -0.10
N THR A 48 16.59 8.46 0.05
CA THR A 48 15.19 8.01 -0.06
C THR A 48 14.31 8.65 1.00
N LEU A 49 14.79 8.79 2.24
CA LEU A 49 14.04 9.46 3.31
C LEU A 49 13.73 10.93 3.01
N ARG A 50 14.57 11.63 2.24
CA ARG A 50 14.35 13.04 1.87
C ARG A 50 13.16 13.20 0.91
N VAL A 51 12.98 12.26 -0.02
CA VAL A 51 11.87 12.28 -1.00
C VAL A 51 10.60 11.60 -0.49
N LEU A 52 10.71 10.84 0.61
CA LEU A 52 9.64 10.04 1.20
C LEU A 52 8.34 10.81 1.49
N PRO A 53 8.34 12.06 1.97
CA PRO A 53 7.10 12.82 2.17
C PRO A 53 6.30 13.02 0.86
N PHE A 54 6.99 13.26 -0.25
CA PHE A 54 6.36 13.43 -1.56
C PHE A 54 5.81 12.11 -2.11
N ILE A 55 6.58 11.02 -1.94
CA ILE A 55 6.12 9.67 -2.29
C ILE A 55 4.89 9.30 -1.47
N TRP A 56 4.88 9.60 -0.17
CA TRP A 56 3.75 9.30 0.71
C TRP A 56 2.47 10.01 0.26
N LEU A 57 2.54 11.30 -0.09
CA LEU A 57 1.40 12.04 -0.63
C LEU A 57 0.88 11.43 -1.94
N ALA A 58 1.77 11.01 -2.84
CA ALA A 58 1.40 10.34 -4.08
C ALA A 58 0.72 9.00 -3.80
N VAL A 59 1.24 8.20 -2.86
CA VAL A 59 0.65 6.91 -2.46
C VAL A 59 -0.74 7.09 -1.86
N VAL A 60 -0.93 8.00 -0.89
CA VAL A 60 -2.24 8.26 -0.28
C VAL A 60 -3.26 8.70 -1.33
N SER A 61 -2.85 9.61 -2.22
CA SER A 61 -3.70 10.10 -3.31
C SER A 61 -4.10 8.96 -4.25
N LEU A 62 -3.14 8.13 -4.67
CA LEU A 62 -3.40 6.99 -5.53
C LEU A 62 -4.32 5.98 -4.85
N VAL A 63 -4.11 5.61 -3.58
CA VAL A 63 -4.97 4.66 -2.88
C VAL A 63 -6.43 5.12 -2.90
N ILE A 64 -6.70 6.40 -2.67
CA ILE A 64 -8.06 6.96 -2.70
C ILE A 64 -8.65 6.92 -4.11
N LEU A 65 -7.84 7.18 -5.14
CA LEU A 65 -8.28 7.13 -6.54
C LEU A 65 -8.50 5.69 -7.02
N THR A 66 -7.64 4.76 -6.61
CA THR A 66 -7.62 3.38 -7.09
C THR A 66 -8.51 2.44 -6.29
N GLN A 67 -8.98 2.81 -5.10
CA GLN A 67 -9.81 1.93 -4.26
C GLN A 67 -11.09 1.41 -4.95
N LYS A 68 -11.81 2.29 -5.66
CA LYS A 68 -13.06 1.93 -6.35
C LYS A 68 -12.82 1.00 -7.54
N PRO A 69 -11.92 1.33 -8.49
CA PRO A 69 -11.64 0.42 -9.61
C PRO A 69 -11.02 -0.90 -9.15
N SER A 70 -10.17 -0.88 -8.12
CA SER A 70 -9.64 -2.10 -7.50
C SER A 70 -10.73 -2.97 -6.89
N GLY A 71 -11.71 -2.38 -6.19
CA GLY A 71 -12.85 -3.11 -5.66
C GLY A 71 -13.67 -3.80 -6.75
N LYS A 72 -13.89 -3.12 -7.88
CA LYS A 72 -14.55 -3.73 -9.05
C LYS A 72 -13.73 -4.89 -9.61
N LEU A 73 -12.41 -4.74 -9.73
CA LEU A 73 -11.53 -5.82 -10.19
C LEU A 73 -11.57 -7.02 -9.24
N LYS A 74 -11.60 -6.77 -7.93
CA LYS A 74 -11.76 -7.81 -6.91
C LYS A 74 -13.07 -8.57 -7.10
N ASP A 75 -14.18 -7.87 -7.31
CA ASP A 75 -15.51 -8.48 -7.49
C ASP A 75 -15.62 -9.33 -8.78
N LEU A 76 -14.71 -9.14 -9.75
CA LEU A 76 -14.59 -10.03 -10.92
C LEU A 76 -13.87 -11.34 -10.62
N ILE A 77 -13.08 -11.40 -9.54
CA ILE A 77 -12.21 -12.54 -9.19
C ILE A 77 -12.83 -13.39 -8.07
N VAL A 78 -13.44 -12.76 -7.05
CA VAL A 78 -14.01 -13.47 -5.89
C VAL A 78 -15.52 -13.35 -5.84
N HIS A 79 -16.17 -14.45 -5.45
CA HIS A 79 -17.61 -14.50 -5.23
C HIS A 79 -17.95 -14.01 -3.81
N PRO A 80 -19.10 -13.35 -3.57
CA PRO A 80 -19.50 -12.87 -2.24
C PRO A 80 -19.57 -13.93 -1.13
N LYS A 81 -19.69 -15.21 -1.51
CA LYS A 81 -19.71 -16.37 -0.60
C LYS A 81 -18.31 -16.93 -0.30
N ASP A 82 -17.26 -16.42 -0.95
CA ASP A 82 -15.90 -16.87 -0.71
C ASP A 82 -15.43 -16.53 0.71
N SER A 83 -14.41 -17.26 1.16
CA SER A 83 -13.85 -17.04 2.48
C SER A 83 -13.39 -15.59 2.64
N PHE A 84 -13.55 -15.07 3.85
CA PHE A 84 -13.09 -13.73 4.19
C PHE A 84 -11.59 -13.52 3.91
N ARG A 85 -10.77 -14.55 4.13
CA ARG A 85 -9.33 -14.49 3.82
C ARG A 85 -9.11 -14.30 2.32
N SER A 86 -9.83 -15.03 1.49
CA SER A 86 -9.80 -14.87 0.03
C SER A 86 -10.22 -13.44 -0.38
N GLN A 87 -11.32 -12.94 0.19
CA GLN A 87 -11.81 -11.58 -0.05
C GLN A 87 -10.74 -10.52 0.26
N ILE A 88 -10.06 -10.62 1.41
CA ILE A 88 -8.97 -9.70 1.77
C ILE A 88 -7.78 -9.85 0.84
N THR A 89 -7.28 -11.07 0.66
CA THR A 89 -6.05 -11.30 -0.09
C THR A 89 -6.19 -10.79 -1.52
N ILE A 90 -7.32 -11.07 -2.17
CA ILE A 90 -7.61 -10.57 -3.51
C ILE A 90 -7.83 -9.05 -3.50
N ASN A 91 -8.48 -8.48 -2.50
CA ASN A 91 -8.61 -7.02 -2.39
C ASN A 91 -7.25 -6.32 -2.25
N ILE A 92 -6.33 -6.88 -1.46
CA ILE A 92 -4.96 -6.37 -1.33
C ILE A 92 -4.25 -6.51 -2.69
N LEU A 93 -4.34 -7.68 -3.33
CA LEU A 93 -3.75 -7.93 -4.63
C LEU A 93 -4.20 -6.91 -5.67
N CYS A 94 -5.51 -6.71 -5.84
CA CYS A 94 -6.07 -5.75 -6.80
C CYS A 94 -5.67 -4.31 -6.47
N ASN A 95 -5.66 -3.92 -5.18
CA ASN A 95 -5.29 -2.56 -4.78
C ASN A 95 -3.82 -2.30 -5.09
N VAL A 96 -2.94 -3.21 -4.65
CA VAL A 96 -1.50 -3.09 -4.87
C VAL A 96 -1.17 -3.16 -6.35
N PHE A 97 -1.81 -4.04 -7.11
CA PHE A 97 -1.63 -4.14 -8.55
C PHE A 97 -1.90 -2.80 -9.24
N LEU A 98 -3.09 -2.23 -9.02
CA LEU A 98 -3.49 -0.99 -9.68
C LEU A 98 -2.61 0.19 -9.25
N MET A 99 -2.35 0.34 -7.95
CA MET A 99 -1.52 1.46 -7.45
C MET A 99 -0.04 1.31 -7.85
N SER A 100 0.49 0.08 -7.87
CA SER A 100 1.89 -0.21 -8.20
C SER A 100 2.22 0.20 -9.64
N PHE A 101 1.24 0.04 -10.55
CA PHE A 101 1.37 0.42 -11.95
C PHE A 101 1.66 1.91 -12.07
N PHE A 102 0.89 2.76 -11.39
CA PHE A 102 1.07 4.21 -11.43
C PHE A 102 2.29 4.67 -10.62
N ILE A 103 2.46 4.16 -9.40
CA ILE A 103 3.54 4.62 -8.51
C ILE A 103 4.93 4.21 -9.00
N THR A 104 5.05 3.17 -9.82
CA THR A 104 6.36 2.82 -10.40
C THR A 104 6.88 3.92 -11.33
N LEU A 105 5.99 4.60 -12.05
CA LEU A 105 6.35 5.74 -12.89
C LEU A 105 6.48 7.02 -12.05
N ILE A 106 5.45 7.33 -11.25
CA ILE A 106 5.39 8.56 -10.45
C ILE A 106 6.52 8.58 -9.42
N GLY A 107 6.80 7.46 -8.77
CA GLY A 107 7.87 7.33 -7.79
C GLY A 107 9.26 7.56 -8.40
N ALA A 108 9.49 7.11 -9.65
CA ALA A 108 10.73 7.41 -10.36
C ALA A 108 10.87 8.91 -10.62
N TRP A 109 9.83 9.57 -11.16
CA TRP A 109 9.85 11.02 -11.39
C TRP A 109 10.01 11.83 -10.10
N ILE A 110 9.40 11.40 -8.99
CA ILE A 110 9.59 12.04 -7.68
C ILE A 110 11.04 11.84 -7.19
N GLY A 111 11.59 10.63 -7.32
CA GLY A 111 12.95 10.31 -6.89
C GLY A 111 14.02 11.04 -7.69
N GLU A 112 13.82 11.19 -8.99
CA GLU A 112 14.73 11.86 -9.93
C GLU A 112 14.51 13.38 -9.99
N GLY A 113 13.38 13.87 -9.45
CA GLY A 113 12.99 15.28 -9.49
C GLY A 113 12.68 15.83 -10.88
N THR A 114 12.63 14.97 -11.91
CA THR A 114 12.39 15.36 -13.30
C THR A 114 11.47 14.36 -14.00
N ILE A 115 10.57 14.87 -14.83
CA ILE A 115 9.71 14.03 -15.67
C ILE A 115 10.44 13.78 -16.99
N HIS A 116 10.75 12.52 -17.25
CA HIS A 116 11.37 12.10 -18.51
C HIS A 116 10.94 10.69 -18.88
N TRP A 117 11.36 10.23 -20.08
CA TRP A 117 10.85 9.00 -20.69
C TRP A 117 11.50 7.70 -20.18
N ALA A 118 12.67 7.79 -19.55
CA ALA A 118 13.43 6.59 -19.14
C ALA A 118 12.64 5.63 -18.22
N PRO A 119 11.86 6.10 -17.22
CA PRO A 119 11.02 5.22 -16.41
C PRO A 119 9.95 4.47 -17.21
N VAL A 120 9.47 5.04 -18.31
CA VAL A 120 8.49 4.40 -19.20
C VAL A 120 9.14 3.27 -20.00
N SER A 121 10.33 3.52 -20.57
CA SER A 121 11.06 2.48 -21.31
C SER A 121 11.49 1.30 -20.43
N GLY A 122 11.86 1.57 -19.17
CA GLY A 122 12.26 0.55 -18.20
C GLY A 122 11.10 -0.06 -17.41
N PHE A 123 9.85 0.35 -17.69
CA PHE A 123 8.70 0.08 -16.82
C PHE A 123 8.53 -1.42 -16.54
N PHE A 124 8.43 -2.24 -17.59
CA PHE A 124 8.21 -3.67 -17.44
C PHE A 124 9.41 -4.41 -16.84
N GLY A 125 10.61 -3.82 -16.86
CA GLY A 125 11.78 -4.36 -16.15
C GLY A 125 11.71 -4.13 -14.64
N LYS A 126 11.17 -2.99 -14.20
CA LYS A 126 11.15 -2.58 -12.78
C LYS A 126 9.83 -2.90 -12.07
N TRP A 127 8.71 -2.78 -12.78
CA TRP A 127 7.37 -2.91 -12.21
C TRP A 127 7.11 -4.26 -11.53
N PRO A 128 7.45 -5.43 -12.11
CA PRO A 128 7.19 -6.72 -11.46
C PRO A 128 7.89 -6.86 -10.10
N ARG A 129 9.14 -6.40 -10.01
CA ARG A 129 9.90 -6.35 -8.74
C ARG A 129 9.21 -5.41 -7.74
N ASN A 130 8.92 -4.18 -8.14
CA ASN A 130 8.33 -3.17 -7.27
C ASN A 130 6.94 -3.60 -6.76
N PHE A 131 6.10 -4.14 -7.65
CA PHE A 131 4.81 -4.73 -7.31
C PHE A 131 4.96 -5.87 -6.31
N SER A 132 5.90 -6.80 -6.53
CA SER A 132 6.10 -7.95 -5.63
C SER A 132 6.51 -7.52 -4.23
N ILE A 133 7.46 -6.58 -4.12
CA ILE A 133 7.88 -6.00 -2.83
C ILE A 133 6.69 -5.33 -2.14
N ALA A 134 5.97 -4.47 -2.86
CA ALA A 134 4.82 -3.77 -2.32
C ALA A 134 3.72 -4.73 -1.84
N PHE A 135 3.42 -5.77 -2.63
CA PHE A 135 2.39 -6.75 -2.31
C PHE A 135 2.75 -7.55 -1.06
N LEU A 136 4.01 -8.00 -0.94
CA LEU A 136 4.47 -8.74 0.23
C LEU A 136 4.41 -7.89 1.50
N VAL A 137 4.88 -6.63 1.44
CA VAL A 137 4.83 -5.71 2.58
C VAL A 137 3.38 -5.44 2.99
N GLU A 138 2.50 -5.18 2.02
CA GLU A 138 1.08 -4.93 2.29
C GLU A 138 0.37 -6.13 2.89
N ALA A 139 0.53 -7.31 2.27
CA ALA A 139 -0.18 -8.52 2.67
C ALA A 139 0.29 -9.07 4.03
N ILE A 140 1.59 -8.97 4.33
CA ILE A 140 2.21 -9.62 5.50
C ILE A 140 2.38 -8.64 6.67
N ILE A 141 2.62 -7.36 6.40
CA ILE A 141 3.02 -6.39 7.43
C ILE A 141 1.95 -5.29 7.60
N ALA A 142 1.76 -4.45 6.59
CA ALA A 142 0.98 -3.22 6.74
C ALA A 142 -0.51 -3.50 7.03
N GLN A 143 -1.16 -4.35 6.23
CA GLN A 143 -2.57 -4.67 6.39
C GLN A 143 -2.84 -5.45 7.68
N PRO A 144 -2.07 -6.50 8.05
CA PRO A 144 -2.27 -7.19 9.32
C PRO A 144 -2.12 -6.28 10.54
N ILE A 145 -1.10 -5.41 10.57
CA ILE A 145 -0.89 -4.47 11.68
C ILE A 145 -2.06 -3.49 11.77
N ALA A 146 -2.46 -2.87 10.67
CA ALA A 146 -3.58 -1.91 10.67
C ALA A 146 -4.90 -2.54 11.14
N ARG A 147 -5.18 -3.79 10.71
CA ARG A 147 -6.36 -4.54 11.16
C ARG A 147 -6.30 -4.91 12.64
N GLN A 148 -5.11 -5.22 13.15
CA GLN A 148 -4.92 -5.51 14.57
C GLN A 148 -5.09 -4.27 15.45
N VAL A 149 -4.69 -3.09 14.96
CA VAL A 149 -4.93 -1.82 15.64
C VAL A 149 -6.44 -1.55 15.73
N LEU A 150 -7.18 -1.69 14.62
CA LEU A 150 -8.64 -1.55 14.64
C LEU A 150 -9.32 -2.55 15.58
N TYR A 151 -8.86 -3.80 15.59
CA TYR A 151 -9.38 -4.82 16.50
C TYR A 151 -9.25 -4.40 17.97
N ARG A 152 -8.07 -3.93 18.36
CA ARG A 152 -7.81 -3.44 19.73
C ARG A 152 -8.59 -2.17 20.05
N TYR A 153 -8.76 -1.29 19.07
CA TYR A 153 -9.56 -0.07 19.22
C TYR A 153 -11.03 -0.40 19.52
N HIS A 154 -11.63 -1.32 18.76
CA HIS A 154 -13.02 -1.74 18.97
C HIS A 154 -13.22 -2.49 20.28
N LEU A 155 -12.30 -3.39 20.64
CA LEU A 155 -12.39 -4.11 21.92
C LEU A 155 -12.42 -3.16 23.12
N LYS A 156 -11.55 -2.13 23.12
CA LYS A 156 -11.57 -1.13 24.19
C LYS A 156 -12.89 -0.39 24.23
N LYS A 157 -13.38 0.07 23.07
CA LYS A 157 -14.63 0.82 23.00
C LYS A 157 -15.82 0.02 23.53
N GLU A 158 -15.94 -1.26 23.16
CA GLU A 158 -17.02 -2.16 23.61
C GLU A 158 -16.85 -2.65 25.07
N THR A 159 -15.69 -2.40 25.70
CA THR A 159 -15.45 -2.72 27.12
C THR A 159 -15.76 -1.53 28.04
N PHE A 160 -15.81 -0.31 27.50
CA PHE A 160 -16.07 0.94 28.25
C PHE A 160 -17.43 1.58 27.92
N GLU A 161 -18.24 0.92 27.09
CA GLU A 161 -19.67 1.19 26.84
C GLU A 161 -20.51 0.11 27.52
#